data_AF-A0A927PKU7-F1
#
_entry.id   AF-A0A927PKU7-F1
#
_cell.length_a   1.000
_cell.length_b   1.000
_cell.length_c   1.000
_cell.angle_alpha   90.00
_cell.angle_beta   90.00
_cell.angle_gamma   90.00
#
_symmetry.space_group_name_H-M   'P 1'
#
loop_
_entity.id
_entity.type
_entity.pdbx_description
1 polymer ?
#
loop_
_entity_poly.entity_id
_entity_poly.type
_entity_poly.pdbx_seq_one_letter_code
_entity_poly.pdbx_strand_id
1 'polypeptide(L)' 'MSGQTKKRGATIPRLLRQAIIQDYLSGRKSSYMLSVEHGIDQKNINKMVNRYQRENPLTLEQLSIP' A
#
# COMPACT_ATOMS: atom_id res chain seq x y z
N MET A 1 -20.58 -19.93 5.22
CA MET A 1 -19.88 -18.81 5.88
C MET A 1 -18.40 -18.96 5.58
N SER A 2 -17.86 -18.18 4.63
CA SER A 2 -16.48 -18.32 4.15
C SER A 2 -15.52 -17.90 5.25
N GLY A 3 -14.89 -18.88 5.90
CA GLY A 3 -13.85 -18.65 6.90
C GLY A 3 -12.65 -17.96 6.25
N GLN A 4 -12.54 -16.65 6.44
CA GLN A 4 -11.31 -15.91 6.18
C GLN A 4 -10.26 -16.42 7.17
N THR A 5 -9.51 -17.45 6.76
CA THR A 5 -8.29 -17.87 7.45
C THR A 5 -7.36 -16.67 7.48
N LYS A 6 -7.25 -16.03 8.65
CA LYS A 6 -6.25 -15.02 8.95
C LYS A 6 -4.88 -15.70 8.82
N LYS A 7 -4.31 -15.71 7.60
CA LYS A 7 -2.93 -16.14 7.36
C LYS A 7 -2.05 -15.22 8.19
N ARG A 8 -1.52 -15.78 9.29
CA ARG A 8 -0.53 -15.14 10.15
C ARG A 8 0.56 -14.57 9.25
N GLY A 9 0.77 -13.27 9.35
CA GLY A 9 1.52 -12.38 8.45
C GLY A 9 2.53 -13.07 7.52
N ALA A 10 2.12 -13.34 6.28
CA ALA A 10 3.08 -13.47 5.20
C ALA A 10 3.76 -12.09 5.07
N THR A 11 5.04 -12.02 5.43
CA THR A 11 5.82 -10.79 5.31
C THR A 11 5.87 -10.42 3.83
N ILE A 12 5.12 -9.39 3.44
CA ILE A 12 5.13 -8.85 2.09
C ILE A 12 6.59 -8.47 1.76
N PRO A 13 7.18 -9.05 0.69
CA PRO A 13 8.54 -8.75 0.27
C PRO A 13 8.75 -7.24 0.15
N ARG A 14 9.94 -6.76 0.54
CA ARG A 14 10.25 -5.32 0.52
C ARG A 14 10.03 -4.69 -0.86
N LEU A 15 10.43 -5.37 -1.93
CA LEU A 15 10.24 -4.90 -3.30
C LEU A 15 8.76 -4.77 -3.68
N LEU A 16 7.96 -5.80 -3.37
CA LEU A 16 6.51 -5.76 -3.62
C LEU A 16 5.85 -4.63 -2.82
N ARG A 17 6.29 -4.41 -1.58
CA ARG A 17 5.81 -3.31 -0.75
C ARG A 17 6.09 -1.95 -1.39
N GLN A 18 7.29 -1.74 -1.91
CA GLN A 18 7.66 -0.49 -2.58
C GLN A 18 6.84 -0.27 -3.86
N ALA A 19 6.66 -1.32 -4.67
CA ALA A 19 5.83 -1.24 -5.88
C ALA A 19 4.38 -0.86 -5.55
N ILE A 20 3.76 -1.52 -4.56
CA ILE A 20 2.39 -1.21 -4.11
C ILE A 20 2.28 0.24 -3.63
N ILE A 21 3.25 0.71 -2.84
CA ILE A 21 3.25 2.10 -2.34
C ILE A 21 3.38 3.08 -3.50
N GLN A 22 4.27 2.85 -4.46
CA GLN A 22 4.46 3.71 -5.62
C GLN A 22 3.21 3.76 -6.51
N ASP A 23 2.62 2.59 -6.82
CA ASP A 23 1.39 2.51 -7.60
C ASP A 23 0.23 3.25 -6.91
N TYR A 24 0.11 3.09 -5.58
CA TYR A 24 -0.90 3.79 -4.79
C TYR A 24 -0.69 5.31 -4.78
N LEU A 25 0.53 5.77 -4.49
CA LEU A 25 0.86 7.20 -4.42
C LEU A 25 0.81 7.89 -5.79
N SER A 26 1.06 7.14 -6.88
CA SER A 26 0.91 7.66 -8.24
C SER A 26 -0.54 7.87 -8.69
N GLY A 27 -1.51 7.41 -7.90
CA GLY A 27 -2.94 7.45 -8.26
C GLY A 27 -3.35 6.47 -9.36
N ARG A 28 -2.41 5.67 -9.91
CA ARG A 28 -2.69 4.69 -10.97
C ARG A 28 -3.59 3.56 -10.52
N LYS A 29 -3.45 3.12 -9.27
CA LYS A 29 -4.23 2.01 -8.69
C LYS A 29 -4.78 2.40 -7.32
N SER A 30 -6.06 2.10 -7.11
CA SER A 30 -6.68 2.24 -5.79
C SER A 30 -6.23 1.12 -4.84
N SER A 31 -6.41 1.31 -3.54
CA SER A 31 -6.18 0.26 -2.53
C SER A 31 -7.00 -1.00 -2.82
N TYR A 32 -8.20 -0.85 -3.37
CA TYR A 32 -9.04 -1.97 -3.81
C TYR A 32 -8.39 -2.76 -4.95
N MET A 33 -7.90 -2.09 -6.00
CA MET A 33 -7.24 -2.77 -7.13
C MET A 33 -5.99 -3.52 -6.67
N LEU A 34 -5.13 -2.87 -5.88
CA LEU A 34 -3.92 -3.47 -5.32
C LEU A 34 -4.23 -4.64 -4.37
N SER A 35 -5.37 -4.57 -3.69
CA SER A 35 -5.85 -5.63 -2.81
C SER A 35 -6.24 -6.88 -3.59
N VAL A 36 -6.94 -6.73 -4.70
CA VAL A 36 -7.33 -7.82 -5.59
C VAL A 36 -6.12 -8.41 -6.30
N GLU A 37 -5.22 -7.56 -6.82
CA GLU A 37 -4.05 -7.98 -7.60
C GLU A 37 -3.03 -8.77 -6.78
N HIS A 38 -2.80 -8.37 -5.52
CA HIS A 38 -1.77 -8.97 -4.68
C HIS A 38 -2.31 -9.85 -3.55
N GLY A 39 -3.64 -9.95 -3.42
CA GLY A 39 -4.29 -10.69 -2.33
C GLY A 39 -4.00 -10.10 -0.93
N ILE A 40 -3.78 -8.79 -0.86
CA ILE A 40 -3.45 -8.06 0.39
C ILE A 40 -4.67 -7.28 0.84
N ASP A 41 -4.94 -7.26 2.15
CA ASP A 41 -6.01 -6.42 2.69
C ASP A 41 -5.77 -4.92 2.39
N GLN A 42 -6.82 -4.22 1.94
CA GLN A 42 -6.79 -2.76 1.74
C GLN A 42 -6.29 -2.03 2.99
N LYS A 43 -6.66 -2.52 4.18
CA LYS A 43 -6.19 -1.96 5.46
C LYS A 43 -4.67 -2.05 5.62
N ASN A 44 -4.05 -3.15 5.19
CA ASN A 44 -2.60 -3.32 5.21
C ASN A 44 -1.93 -2.40 4.17
N ILE A 45 -2.51 -2.26 2.97
CA ILE A 45 -2.02 -1.32 1.95
C ILE A 45 -2.00 0.10 2.50
N ASN A 46 -3.13 0.57 3.05
CA ASN A 46 -3.22 1.89 3.67
C ASN A 46 -2.21 2.07 4.81
N LYS A 47 -2.01 1.06 5.66
CA LYS A 47 -1.01 1.11 6.75
C LYS A 47 0.42 1.22 6.21
N MET A 48 0.76 0.51 5.13
CA MET A 48 2.07 0.57 4.49
C MET A 48 2.33 1.95 3.86
N VAL A 49 1.35 2.49 3.15
CA VAL A 49 1.44 3.83 2.53
C VAL A 49 1.58 4.91 3.59
N ASN A 50 0.72 4.91 4.61
CA ASN A 50 0.80 5.88 5.71
C ASN A 50 2.15 5.83 6.42
N ARG A 51 2.69 4.62 6.66
CA ARG A 51 4.02 4.46 7.25
C ARG A 51 5.09 5.06 6.34
N TYR A 52 5.02 4.77 5.04
CA TYR A 52 5.97 5.31 4.07
C TYR A 52 5.94 6.84 3.99
N GLN A 53 4.75 7.45 3.98
CA GLN A 53 4.62 8.91 3.99
C GLN A 53 5.18 9.54 5.28
N ARG A 54 5.00 8.89 6.44
CA ARG A 54 5.63 9.34 7.70
C ARG A 54 7.16 9.24 7.67
N GLU A 55 7.70 8.18 7.07
CA GLU A 55 9.14 7.99 6.93
C GLU A 55 9.74 8.85 5.81
N ASN A 56 8.93 9.34 4.86
CA ASN A 56 9.35 10.14 3.70
C ASN A 56 8.53 11.44 3.56
N PRO A 57 8.59 12.35 4.55
CA PRO A 57 7.77 13.57 4.57
C PRO A 57 8.00 14.50 3.37
N LEU A 58 9.18 14.43 2.72
CA LEU A 58 9.55 15.28 1.57
C LEU A 58 8.77 14.99 0.28
N THR A 59 8.03 13.88 0.19
CA THR A 59 7.28 13.50 -1.03
C THR A 59 5.89 14.11 -1.12
N LEU A 60 5.36 14.69 -0.03
CA LEU A 60 4.06 15.35 -0.04
C LEU A 60 4.13 16.81 -0.50
N GLU A 61 5.24 17.52 -0.23
CA GLU A 61 5.43 18.91 -0.67
C GLU A 61 5.82 19.05 -2.16
N GLN A 62 6.31 18.00 -2.81
CA GLN A 62 6.74 18.09 -4.22
C GLN A 62 5.60 17.93 -5.25
N LEU A 63 4.38 17.56 -4.82
CA LEU A 63 3.20 17.49 -5.69
C LEU A 63 2.27 18.71 -5.54
N SER A 64 2.52 19.57 -4.55
CA SER A 64 1.96 20.91 -4.47
C SER A 64 2.89 21.88 -5.19
N ILE A 65 2.90 21.82 -6.52
CA ILE A 65 3.43 22.92 -7.34
C ILE A 65 2.34 24.01 -7.34
N PRO A 66 2.70 25.30 -7.10
CA PRO A 66 1.76 26.42 -6.98
C PRO A 66 0.94 26.71 -8.24
#